data_AF-A0A8C2MRL3-F1
#
_entry.id   AF-A0A8C2MRL3-F1
#
_cell.length_a   1.000
_cell.length_b   1.000
_cell.length_c   1.000
_cell.angle_alpha   90.00
_cell.angle_beta   90.00
_cell.angle_gamma   90.00
#
_symmetry.space_group_name_H-M   'P 1'
#
loop_
_entity.id
_entity.type
_entity.pdbx_description
1 polymer ?
#
loop_
_entity_poly.entity_id
_entity_poly.type
_entity_poly.pdbx_seq_one_letter_code
_entity_poly.pdbx_strand_id
1 'polypeptide(L)'
;MRRYLRVVGLCLACGFCSLLYAFSQLAVSLEEGAAGGRRPQAAAMGSWLADSGRGPGRGAGRYGPQCRVRGYSLKTQPTEKMHLAVVACGERLEETVTMLKSALIFSIKPLQFHIFAEDQLHNSFKERLDSWSFLQRFNYTLYSITFPSDSAVEWKKLFKPCASQRLFLPVSLIFLFLAPVTALWNDMTTARLQWGDILMPLLKKYKLNITWGDQDLLNIMFFHNPESLFVFPCQWNYRPDHCIYGSNCREAEEEGVFILHGNRGVYHDDKQPAFRAMYEALRNVRPASALSQSAIQEWDGV
;
A
#
# COMPACT_ATOMS: atom_id res chain seq x y z
N MET A 1 -11.64 52.89 -28.18
CA MET A 1 -11.18 51.87 -29.16
C MET A 1 -10.26 50.79 -28.57
N ARG A 2 -9.17 51.09 -27.84
CA ARG A 2 -8.22 50.05 -27.35
C ARG A 2 -8.79 49.00 -26.38
N ARG A 3 -9.77 49.36 -25.53
CA ARG A 3 -10.43 48.40 -24.62
C ARG A 3 -11.37 47.43 -25.35
N TYR A 4 -12.08 47.93 -26.35
CA TYR A 4 -12.96 47.11 -27.19
C TYR A 4 -12.18 46.07 -28.00
N LEU A 5 -11.04 46.47 -28.59
CA LEU A 5 -10.15 45.54 -29.32
C LEU A 5 -9.58 44.42 -28.42
N ARG A 6 -9.31 44.71 -27.15
CA ARG A 6 -8.86 43.68 -26.18
C ARG A 6 -9.96 42.69 -25.81
N VAL A 7 -11.19 43.17 -25.64
CA VAL A 7 -12.35 42.31 -25.36
C VAL A 7 -12.66 41.43 -26.57
N VAL A 8 -12.65 41.98 -27.78
CA VAL A 8 -12.83 41.21 -29.02
C VAL A 8 -11.73 40.17 -29.17
N GLY A 9 -10.46 40.51 -28.89
CA GLY A 9 -9.34 39.56 -28.92
C GLY A 9 -9.52 38.40 -27.93
N LEU A 10 -9.98 38.68 -26.70
CA LEU A 10 -10.28 37.66 -25.70
C LEU A 10 -11.44 36.75 -26.13
N CYS A 11 -12.51 37.32 -26.70
CA CYS A 11 -13.64 36.54 -27.20
C CYS A 11 -13.24 35.63 -28.36
N LEU A 12 -12.42 36.12 -29.29
CA LEU A 12 -11.91 35.30 -30.41
C LEU A 12 -10.98 34.18 -29.92
N ALA A 13 -10.12 34.45 -28.94
CA ALA A 13 -9.27 33.43 -28.33
C ALA A 13 -10.09 32.34 -27.61
N CYS A 14 -11.09 32.73 -26.81
CA CYS A 14 -11.99 31.78 -26.14
C CYS A 14 -12.81 30.95 -27.14
N GLY A 15 -13.29 31.56 -28.22
CA GLY A 15 -14.00 30.87 -29.30
C GLY A 15 -13.11 29.84 -30.00
N PHE A 16 -11.86 30.21 -30.30
CA PHE A 16 -10.89 29.31 -30.91
C PHE A 16 -10.53 28.14 -29.99
N CYS A 17 -10.28 28.37 -28.70
CA CYS A 17 -10.01 27.31 -27.74
C CYS A 17 -11.20 26.35 -27.56
N SER A 18 -12.43 26.86 -27.57
CA SER A 18 -13.64 26.05 -27.49
C SER A 18 -13.82 25.19 -28.75
N LEU A 19 -13.48 25.72 -29.92
CA LEU A 19 -13.50 24.99 -31.18
C LEU A 19 -12.46 23.86 -31.21
N LEU A 20 -11.22 24.14 -30.79
CA LEU A 20 -10.16 23.13 -30.68
C LEU A 20 -10.53 22.02 -29.70
N TYR A 21 -11.18 22.37 -28.59
CA TYR A 21 -11.68 21.38 -27.62
C TYR A 21 -12.76 20.48 -28.25
N ALA A 22 -13.69 21.05 -29.00
CA ALA A 22 -14.71 20.28 -29.71
C ALA A 22 -14.11 19.33 -30.75
N PHE A 23 -13.12 19.79 -31.53
CA PHE A 23 -12.40 18.94 -32.49
C PHE A 23 -11.60 17.82 -31.80
N SER A 24 -11.00 18.09 -30.65
CA SER A 24 -10.32 17.06 -29.85
C SER A 24 -11.28 15.97 -29.37
N GLN A 25 -12.50 16.32 -28.96
CA GLN A 25 -13.51 15.34 -28.54
C GLN A 25 -14.07 14.54 -29.71
N LEU A 26 -14.19 15.16 -30.89
CA LEU A 26 -14.62 14.48 -32.10
C LEU A 26 -13.59 13.46 -32.60
N ALA A 27 -12.30 13.78 -32.50
CA ALA A 27 -11.20 12.87 -32.83
C ALA A 27 -11.20 11.62 -31.93
N VAL A 28 -11.45 11.79 -30.63
CA VAL A 28 -11.57 10.68 -29.67
C VAL A 28 -12.77 9.78 -29.99
N SER A 29 -13.91 10.37 -30.40
CA SER A 29 -15.11 9.60 -30.77
C SER A 29 -14.94 8.79 -32.06
N LEU A 30 -14.11 9.27 -33.01
CA LEU A 30 -13.82 8.56 -34.26
C LEU A 30 -12.86 7.38 -34.05
N GLU A 31 -11.96 7.45 -33.06
CA GLU A 31 -11.08 6.33 -32.69
C GLU A 31 -11.85 5.19 -32.01
N GLU A 32 -12.90 5.49 -31.23
CA GLU A 32 -13.75 4.47 -30.60
C GLU A 32 -14.59 3.66 -31.61
N GLY A 33 -14.92 4.24 -32.77
CA GLY A 33 -15.73 3.59 -33.80
C GLY A 33 -15.01 2.49 -34.59
N ALA A 34 -13.67 2.48 -34.60
CA ALA A 34 -12.88 1.59 -35.45
C ALA A 34 -12.52 0.22 -34.81
N ALA A 35 -12.73 0.04 -33.50
CA ALA A 35 -12.24 -1.13 -32.75
C ALA A 35 -13.32 -2.17 -32.38
N GLY A 36 -14.50 -2.15 -33.02
CA GLY A 36 -15.62 -3.03 -32.70
C GLY A 36 -15.70 -4.31 -33.55
N GLY A 37 -15.02 -5.39 -33.14
CA GLY A 37 -15.19 -6.73 -33.73
C GLY A 37 -15.13 -7.85 -32.68
N ARG A 38 -16.30 -8.41 -32.30
CA ARG A 38 -16.45 -9.56 -31.38
C ARG A 38 -16.81 -10.84 -32.14
N ARG A 39 -16.31 -12.00 -31.69
CA ARG A 39 -17.08 -13.27 -31.56
C ARG A 39 -16.49 -14.21 -30.47
N PRO A 40 -17.29 -15.11 -29.87
CA PRO A 40 -17.00 -15.77 -28.57
C PRO A 40 -16.70 -17.28 -28.70
N GLN A 41 -16.09 -17.88 -27.67
CA GLN A 41 -16.15 -19.33 -27.45
C GLN A 41 -16.11 -19.71 -25.96
N ALA A 42 -16.87 -20.76 -25.65
CA ALA A 42 -17.27 -21.24 -24.34
C ALA A 42 -16.50 -22.50 -23.90
N ALA A 43 -16.45 -22.68 -22.57
CA ALA A 43 -16.49 -23.91 -21.77
C ALA A 43 -15.68 -25.16 -22.16
N ALA A 44 -14.90 -25.69 -21.20
CA ALA A 44 -14.99 -27.09 -20.77
C ALA A 44 -14.21 -27.34 -19.46
N MET A 45 -14.87 -28.01 -18.53
CA MET A 45 -14.37 -28.53 -17.25
C MET A 45 -14.03 -30.02 -17.45
N GLY A 46 -12.87 -30.48 -16.97
CA GLY A 46 -12.40 -31.85 -17.16
C GLY A 46 -11.74 -32.42 -15.91
N SER A 47 -12.47 -33.32 -15.27
CA SER A 47 -12.11 -34.19 -14.13
C SER A 47 -11.05 -35.23 -14.52
N TRP A 48 -10.11 -35.53 -13.62
CA TRP A 48 -9.36 -36.80 -13.62
C TRP A 48 -9.24 -37.34 -12.19
N LEU A 49 -9.73 -38.57 -12.03
CA LEU A 49 -9.68 -39.41 -10.84
C LEU A 49 -8.44 -40.34 -10.88
N ALA A 50 -8.03 -40.73 -9.68
CA ALA A 50 -7.39 -41.99 -9.28
C ALA A 50 -5.94 -42.29 -9.69
N ASP A 51 -5.08 -42.48 -8.69
CA ASP A 51 -4.51 -43.81 -8.44
C ASP A 51 -4.17 -44.00 -6.95
N SER A 52 -4.42 -45.22 -6.45
CA SER A 52 -4.21 -45.67 -5.07
C SER A 52 -3.30 -46.90 -5.10
N GLY A 53 -2.25 -46.91 -4.28
CA GLY A 53 -1.45 -48.12 -4.05
C GLY A 53 -0.82 -48.12 -2.66
N ARG A 54 -1.34 -48.96 -1.76
CA ARG A 54 -0.74 -49.33 -0.46
C ARG A 54 0.05 -50.64 -0.60
N GLY A 55 1.12 -50.79 0.18
CA GLY A 55 1.69 -52.11 0.52
C GLY A 55 3.00 -52.01 1.34
N PRO A 56 3.10 -52.56 2.57
CA PRO A 56 4.21 -52.35 3.50
C PRO A 56 5.23 -53.50 3.54
N GLY A 57 6.46 -53.22 4.00
CA GLY A 57 7.47 -54.24 4.29
C GLY A 57 8.39 -53.85 5.46
N ARG A 58 8.40 -54.67 6.50
CA ARG A 58 9.30 -54.59 7.68
C ARG A 58 10.62 -55.32 7.40
N GLY A 59 11.70 -54.86 8.02
CA GLY A 59 12.96 -55.61 8.14
C GLY A 59 14.00 -54.89 8.99
N ALA A 60 14.42 -55.51 10.09
CA ALA A 60 15.40 -55.00 11.06
C ALA A 60 16.82 -55.54 10.78
N GLY A 61 17.86 -54.80 11.16
CA GLY A 61 19.24 -55.29 11.19
C GLY A 61 20.27 -54.21 11.56
N ARG A 62 20.88 -54.34 12.75
CA ARG A 62 21.96 -53.49 13.31
C ARG A 62 23.29 -53.74 12.59
N TYR A 63 24.14 -52.70 12.47
CA TYR A 63 25.59 -52.66 12.80
C TYR A 63 26.10 -51.21 12.59
N GLY A 64 26.67 -50.57 13.63
CA GLY A 64 27.51 -49.36 13.48
C GLY A 64 28.89 -49.73 12.92
N PRO A 65 29.73 -48.77 12.44
CA PRO A 65 30.23 -47.68 13.30
C PRO A 65 30.50 -46.33 12.60
N GLN A 66 31.03 -45.40 13.40
CA GLN A 66 31.74 -44.15 13.09
C GLN A 66 30.92 -42.85 12.92
N CYS A 67 30.95 -42.07 14.02
CA CYS A 67 30.74 -40.63 14.01
C CYS A 67 31.80 -39.95 13.12
N ARG A 68 31.43 -39.63 11.87
CA ARG A 68 32.01 -38.47 11.18
C ARG A 68 31.25 -37.24 11.63
N VAL A 69 31.94 -36.30 12.27
CA VAL A 69 31.47 -34.92 12.40
C VAL A 69 31.35 -34.36 10.99
N ARG A 70 30.17 -34.47 10.39
CA ARG A 70 29.80 -33.61 9.26
C ARG A 70 29.71 -32.22 9.85
N GLY A 71 30.67 -31.36 9.51
CA GLY A 71 30.53 -29.93 9.71
C GLY A 71 29.23 -29.50 9.04
N TYR A 72 28.18 -29.31 9.85
CA TYR A 72 27.04 -28.55 9.41
C TYR A 72 27.57 -27.14 9.21
N SER A 73 27.77 -26.78 7.94
CA SER A 73 27.81 -25.39 7.56
C SER A 73 26.57 -24.75 8.18
N LEU A 74 26.78 -23.88 9.17
CA LEU A 74 25.77 -22.98 9.68
C LEU A 74 25.30 -22.17 8.46
N LYS A 75 24.26 -22.66 7.79
CA LYS A 75 23.42 -21.82 6.95
C LYS A 75 22.87 -20.78 7.91
N THR A 76 23.48 -19.60 7.91
CA THR A 76 22.92 -18.39 8.48
C THR A 76 21.52 -18.27 7.91
N GLN A 77 20.52 -18.59 8.72
CA GLN A 77 19.14 -18.29 8.39
C GLN A 77 19.06 -16.78 8.13
N PRO A 78 18.40 -16.33 7.06
CA PRO A 78 18.17 -14.91 6.84
C PRO A 78 17.55 -14.33 8.11
N THR A 79 18.12 -13.24 8.63
CA THR A 79 17.47 -12.51 9.72
C THR A 79 16.08 -12.09 9.24
N GLU A 80 15.05 -12.53 9.94
CA GLU A 80 13.66 -12.24 9.58
C GLU A 80 13.42 -10.73 9.74
N LYS A 81 13.03 -10.06 8.64
CA LYS A 81 12.81 -8.61 8.58
C LYS A 81 11.33 -8.30 8.45
N MET A 82 10.90 -7.17 9.00
CA MET A 82 9.56 -6.63 8.80
C MET A 82 9.55 -5.73 7.57
N HIS A 83 8.58 -5.90 6.68
CA HIS A 83 8.43 -5.08 5.48
C HIS A 83 7.31 -4.06 5.68
N LEU A 84 7.60 -2.78 5.44
CA LEU A 84 6.60 -1.70 5.53
C LEU A 84 6.58 -0.94 4.20
N ALA A 85 5.43 -0.95 3.54
CA ALA A 85 5.20 -0.21 2.30
C ALA A 85 4.39 1.07 2.56
N VAL A 86 4.81 2.18 1.94
CA VAL A 86 4.13 3.47 2.07
C VAL A 86 4.11 4.20 0.74
N VAL A 87 3.07 5.00 0.51
CA VAL A 87 2.92 5.84 -0.68
C VAL A 87 2.81 7.31 -0.29
N ALA A 88 3.60 8.19 -0.88
CA ALA A 88 3.65 9.62 -0.56
C ALA A 88 3.65 10.52 -1.81
N CYS A 89 2.77 11.53 -1.83
CA CYS A 89 2.64 12.52 -2.92
C CYS A 89 2.53 13.93 -2.34
N GLY A 90 2.91 14.94 -3.13
CA GLY A 90 2.82 16.34 -2.75
C GLY A 90 3.53 16.63 -1.44
N GLU A 91 2.90 17.44 -0.57
CA GLU A 91 3.49 17.94 0.68
C GLU A 91 3.55 16.92 1.84
N ARG A 92 3.40 15.62 1.56
CA ARG A 92 3.27 14.57 2.59
C ARG A 92 4.60 13.98 3.07
N LEU A 93 5.73 14.62 2.73
CA LEU A 93 7.07 14.15 3.10
C LEU A 93 7.22 14.02 4.62
N GLU A 94 6.98 15.10 5.37
CA GLU A 94 7.22 15.13 6.82
C GLU A 94 6.32 14.17 7.60
N GLU A 95 5.06 14.01 7.17
CA GLU A 95 4.15 13.01 7.74
C GLU A 95 4.66 11.60 7.51
N THR A 96 5.12 11.30 6.29
CA THR A 96 5.64 9.98 5.93
C THR A 96 6.93 9.67 6.68
N VAL A 97 7.86 10.63 6.74
CA VAL A 97 9.12 10.52 7.49
C VAL A 97 8.85 10.31 8.97
N THR A 98 7.86 11.00 9.55
CA THR A 98 7.45 10.82 10.96
C THR A 98 6.87 9.42 11.20
N MET A 99 6.05 8.90 10.28
CA MET A 99 5.52 7.54 10.35
C MET A 99 6.62 6.47 10.24
N LEU A 100 7.58 6.64 9.32
CA LEU A 100 8.73 5.72 9.19
C LEU A 100 9.59 5.75 10.45
N LYS A 101 9.74 6.93 11.05
CA LYS A 101 10.47 7.12 12.30
C LYS A 101 9.79 6.40 13.47
N SER A 102 8.48 6.54 13.64
CA SER A 102 7.75 5.83 14.70
C SER A 102 7.83 4.32 14.50
N ALA A 103 7.66 3.83 13.26
CA ALA A 103 7.83 2.42 12.95
C ALA A 103 9.23 1.91 13.36
N LEU A 104 10.28 2.69 13.11
CA LEU A 104 11.65 2.33 13.49
C LEU A 104 11.88 2.28 15.00
N ILE A 105 11.22 3.17 15.75
CA ILE A 105 11.31 3.23 17.23
C ILE A 105 10.62 2.01 17.85
N PHE A 106 9.42 1.68 17.36
CA PHE A 106 8.58 0.66 17.96
C PHE A 106 8.73 -0.73 17.34
N SER A 107 9.54 -0.90 16.27
CA SER A 107 9.72 -2.22 15.66
C SER A 107 10.55 -3.17 16.51
N ILE A 108 10.10 -4.43 16.52
CA ILE A 108 10.78 -5.52 17.20
C ILE A 108 11.90 -6.08 16.31
N LYS A 109 11.66 -6.19 14.99
CA LYS A 109 12.61 -6.70 14.01
C LYS A 109 13.18 -5.57 13.13
N PRO A 110 14.33 -5.78 12.46
CA PRO A 110 14.83 -4.84 11.46
C PRO A 110 13.81 -4.61 10.35
N LEU A 111 13.74 -3.38 9.85
CA LEU A 111 12.74 -2.96 8.86
C LEU A 111 13.31 -2.91 7.43
N GLN A 112 12.49 -3.29 6.45
CA GLN A 112 12.68 -2.97 5.04
C GLN A 112 11.55 -2.03 4.62
N PHE A 113 11.89 -0.78 4.31
CA PHE A 113 10.94 0.20 3.80
C PHE A 113 10.82 0.10 2.28
N HIS A 114 9.58 0.09 1.79
CA HIS A 114 9.24 0.19 0.38
C HIS A 114 8.45 1.48 0.16
N ILE A 115 9.11 2.51 -0.37
CA ILE A 115 8.55 3.87 -0.43
C ILE A 115 8.21 4.18 -1.88
N PHE A 116 6.92 4.33 -2.18
CA PHE A 116 6.42 4.73 -3.49
C PHE A 116 6.13 6.23 -3.45
N ALA A 117 6.87 7.02 -4.21
CA ALA A 117 6.73 8.47 -4.17
C ALA A 117 6.89 9.11 -5.55
N GLU A 118 6.36 10.33 -5.68
CA GLU A 118 6.66 11.20 -6.82
C GLU A 118 8.17 11.48 -6.87
N ASP A 119 8.75 11.49 -8.07
CA ASP A 119 10.22 11.59 -8.26
C ASP A 119 10.82 12.84 -7.57
N GLN A 120 10.05 13.93 -7.51
CA GLN A 120 10.44 15.16 -6.82
C GLN A 120 10.71 14.99 -5.31
N LEU A 121 10.13 13.98 -4.67
CA LEU A 121 10.31 13.68 -3.25
C LEU A 121 11.49 12.75 -2.97
N HIS A 122 12.03 12.06 -3.99
CA HIS A 122 13.03 11.00 -3.80
C HIS A 122 14.31 11.53 -3.15
N ASN A 123 14.82 12.68 -3.60
CA ASN A 123 16.03 13.28 -3.03
C ASN A 123 15.83 13.65 -1.55
N SER A 124 14.66 14.21 -1.20
CA SER A 124 14.34 14.58 0.18
C SER A 124 14.17 13.36 1.08
N PHE A 125 13.55 12.28 0.58
CA PHE A 125 13.51 11.01 1.31
C PHE A 125 14.91 10.44 1.53
N LYS A 126 15.75 10.43 0.50
CA LYS A 126 17.13 9.95 0.57
C LYS A 126 17.93 10.73 1.62
N GLU A 127 17.89 12.06 1.58
CA GLU A 127 18.57 12.93 2.55
C GLU A 127 18.13 12.62 4.00
N ARG A 128 16.83 12.47 4.24
CA ARG A 128 16.29 12.19 5.59
C ARG A 128 16.65 10.78 6.06
N LEU A 129 16.50 9.76 5.22
CA LEU A 129 16.72 8.37 5.60
C LEU A 129 18.21 8.02 5.71
N ASP A 130 19.06 8.54 4.83
CA ASP A 130 20.51 8.33 4.90
C ASP A 130 21.10 8.91 6.19
N SER A 131 20.50 9.99 6.73
CA SER A 131 20.88 10.54 8.04
C SER A 131 20.65 9.58 9.20
N TRP A 132 19.81 8.55 9.04
CA TRP A 132 19.51 7.53 10.04
C TRP A 132 20.22 6.19 9.78
N SER A 133 21.00 6.09 8.69
CA SER A 133 21.68 4.85 8.28
C SER A 133 22.60 4.26 9.36
N PHE A 134 23.14 5.10 10.25
CA PHE A 134 23.98 4.71 11.38
C PHE A 134 23.30 3.75 12.36
N LEU A 135 21.97 3.69 12.37
CA LEU A 135 21.21 2.80 13.26
C LEU A 135 21.36 1.33 12.86
N GLN A 136 21.64 1.02 11.58
CA GLN A 136 21.74 -0.34 11.04
C GLN A 136 20.51 -1.23 11.32
N ARG A 137 19.35 -0.62 11.67
CA ARG A 137 18.08 -1.30 11.98
C ARG A 137 17.08 -1.28 10.84
N PHE A 138 17.39 -0.60 9.73
CA PHE A 138 16.52 -0.57 8.58
C PHE A 138 17.29 -0.44 7.27
N ASN A 139 16.65 -0.89 6.20
CA ASN A 139 17.00 -0.60 4.81
C ASN A 139 15.77 0.03 4.12
N TYR A 140 15.98 0.72 3.00
CA TYR A 140 14.87 1.28 2.23
C TYR A 140 15.07 1.13 0.72
N THR A 141 13.97 1.16 -0.01
CA THR A 141 13.97 1.24 -1.48
C THR A 141 12.91 2.25 -1.91
N LEU A 142 13.29 3.15 -2.83
CA LEU A 142 12.41 4.16 -3.41
C LEU A 142 11.93 3.69 -4.77
N TYR A 143 10.63 3.83 -5.01
CA TYR A 143 9.96 3.51 -6.26
C TYR A 143 9.21 4.73 -6.77
N SER A 144 9.27 4.97 -8.07
CA SER A 144 8.41 5.93 -8.74
C SER A 144 6.97 5.39 -8.81
N ILE A 145 6.00 6.30 -8.74
CA ILE A 145 4.58 5.98 -8.92
C ILE A 145 4.34 5.59 -10.39
N THR A 146 3.75 4.42 -10.61
CA THR A 146 3.53 3.86 -11.95
C THR A 146 2.17 3.18 -12.03
N PHE A 147 1.51 3.32 -13.19
CA PHE A 147 0.22 2.70 -13.47
C PHE A 147 0.29 1.93 -14.79
N PRO A 148 -0.57 0.91 -15.00
CA PRO A 148 -0.67 0.21 -16.27
C PRO A 148 -0.95 1.18 -17.43
N SER A 149 -0.18 1.09 -18.52
CA SER A 149 -0.22 2.03 -19.65
C SER A 149 -1.63 2.24 -20.19
N ASP A 150 -2.38 1.16 -20.32
CA ASP A 150 -3.67 1.13 -21.02
C ASP A 150 -4.80 1.79 -20.22
N SER A 151 -4.58 2.03 -18.92
CA SER A 151 -5.59 2.62 -18.00
C SER A 151 -5.00 3.70 -17.07
N ALA A 152 -3.75 4.14 -17.30
CA ALA A 152 -3.05 5.05 -16.40
C ALA A 152 -3.80 6.36 -16.16
N VAL A 153 -4.48 6.89 -17.18
CA VAL A 153 -5.27 8.12 -17.08
C VAL A 153 -6.49 7.92 -16.16
N GLU A 154 -7.14 6.77 -16.24
CA GLU A 154 -8.31 6.44 -15.42
C GLU A 154 -7.91 6.30 -13.95
N TRP A 155 -6.80 5.58 -13.68
CA TRP A 155 -6.28 5.41 -12.33
C TRP A 155 -5.82 6.72 -11.69
N LYS A 156 -5.18 7.61 -12.46
CA LYS A 156 -4.77 8.93 -11.95
C LYS A 156 -5.96 9.82 -11.59
N LYS A 157 -7.12 9.62 -12.24
CA LYS A 157 -8.35 10.41 -12.04
C LYS A 157 -9.25 9.87 -10.92
N LEU A 158 -9.05 8.63 -10.47
CA LEU A 158 -9.92 7.96 -9.48
C LEU A 158 -10.08 8.76 -8.18
N PHE A 159 -9.00 9.30 -7.63
CA PHE A 159 -9.06 10.16 -6.44
C PHE A 159 -7.82 11.05 -6.32
N LYS A 160 -6.69 10.43 -6.00
CA LYS A 160 -5.35 11.01 -6.02
C LYS A 160 -4.39 9.93 -6.50
N PRO A 161 -3.32 10.27 -7.25
CA PRO A 161 -2.36 9.28 -7.74
C PRO A 161 -1.84 8.36 -6.62
N CYS A 162 -1.45 8.90 -5.46
CA CYS A 162 -0.99 8.09 -4.35
C CYS A 162 -2.06 7.17 -3.73
N ALA A 163 -3.33 7.57 -3.73
CA ALA A 163 -4.40 6.70 -3.27
C ALA A 163 -4.58 5.51 -4.23
N SER A 164 -4.63 5.79 -5.53
CA SER A 164 -4.74 4.76 -6.56
C SER A 164 -3.54 3.81 -6.60
N GLN A 165 -2.32 4.31 -6.34
CA GLN A 165 -1.10 3.48 -6.28
C GLN A 165 -1.21 2.37 -5.22
N ARG A 166 -1.98 2.57 -4.14
CA ARG A 166 -2.17 1.56 -3.08
C ARG A 166 -2.82 0.29 -3.60
N LEU A 167 -3.70 0.40 -4.59
CA LEU A 167 -4.36 -0.73 -5.25
C LEU A 167 -3.35 -1.64 -5.99
N PHE A 168 -2.19 -1.08 -6.35
CA PHE A 168 -1.14 -1.78 -7.06
C PHE A 168 -0.01 -2.24 -6.15
N LEU A 169 -0.01 -1.94 -4.84
CA LEU A 169 1.06 -2.40 -3.94
C LEU A 169 1.24 -3.92 -3.94
N PRO A 170 0.19 -4.76 -3.86
CA PRO A 170 0.36 -6.22 -3.95
C PRO A 170 1.05 -6.58 -5.26
N VAL A 171 0.60 -5.99 -6.37
CA VAL A 171 1.07 -6.27 -7.72
C VAL A 171 2.50 -5.77 -7.96
N SER A 172 2.83 -4.54 -7.58
CA SER A 172 4.14 -3.91 -7.70
C SER A 172 5.18 -4.57 -6.79
N LEU A 173 4.79 -5.00 -5.59
CA LEU A 173 5.66 -5.78 -4.72
C LEU A 173 5.86 -7.19 -5.31
N ILE A 174 4.81 -7.87 -5.79
CA ILE A 174 4.90 -9.17 -6.49
C ILE A 174 5.82 -9.11 -7.72
N PHE A 175 5.70 -8.08 -8.58
CA PHE A 175 6.56 -7.91 -9.76
C PHE A 175 8.02 -7.64 -9.39
N LEU A 176 8.28 -6.99 -8.25
CA LEU A 176 9.64 -6.81 -7.72
C LEU A 176 10.26 -8.12 -7.20
N PHE A 177 9.43 -9.10 -6.83
CA PHE A 177 9.82 -10.42 -6.32
C PHE A 177 9.80 -11.52 -7.40
N LEU A 178 9.90 -11.19 -8.69
CA LEU A 178 10.13 -12.19 -9.76
C LEU A 178 11.54 -12.84 -9.73
N ALA A 179 12.31 -12.62 -8.64
CA ALA A 179 13.40 -13.50 -8.20
C ALA A 179 12.92 -14.29 -6.96
N PRO A 180 13.16 -15.61 -6.88
CA PRO A 180 12.23 -16.57 -6.29
C PRO A 180 12.09 -16.42 -4.78
N VAL A 181 10.88 -16.07 -4.31
CA VAL A 181 10.48 -16.23 -2.91
C VAL A 181 9.25 -17.13 -2.86
N THR A 182 9.49 -18.44 -2.81
CA THR A 182 8.45 -19.46 -2.66
C THR A 182 8.07 -19.76 -1.20
N ALA A 183 8.38 -18.89 -0.23
CA ALA A 183 8.29 -19.28 1.18
C ALA A 183 7.78 -18.24 2.19
N LEU A 184 7.38 -17.02 1.81
CA LEU A 184 7.01 -15.99 2.81
C LEU A 184 5.60 -15.40 2.69
N TRP A 185 4.74 -15.97 1.84
CA TRP A 185 3.39 -15.45 1.62
C TRP A 185 2.32 -16.55 1.62
N ASN A 186 2.44 -17.55 2.50
CA ASN A 186 1.46 -18.65 2.55
C ASN A 186 0.12 -18.27 3.22
N ASP A 187 -0.07 -17.03 3.69
CA ASP A 187 -1.30 -16.65 4.42
C ASP A 187 -2.05 -15.42 3.85
N MET A 188 -1.51 -14.76 2.81
CA MET A 188 -2.22 -13.71 2.06
C MET A 188 -2.53 -14.13 0.62
N THR A 189 -2.24 -15.38 0.27
CA THR A 189 -2.42 -15.98 -1.07
C THR A 189 -3.63 -16.90 -1.15
N THR A 190 -4.41 -17.04 -0.07
CA THR A 190 -5.63 -17.87 -0.03
C THR A 190 -6.78 -17.35 -0.88
N ALA A 191 -6.63 -16.16 -1.48
CA ALA A 191 -7.42 -15.78 -2.62
C ALA A 191 -6.53 -15.62 -3.86
N ARG A 192 -6.74 -16.48 -4.86
CA ARG A 192 -6.43 -16.22 -6.27
C ARG A 192 -7.28 -15.07 -6.83
N LEU A 193 -7.44 -13.98 -6.08
CA LEU A 193 -8.07 -12.77 -6.57
C LEU A 193 -7.18 -12.27 -7.71
N GLN A 194 -7.71 -12.26 -8.92
CA GLN A 194 -7.02 -11.66 -10.06
C GLN A 194 -7.24 -10.14 -9.97
N TRP A 195 -6.54 -9.48 -9.03
CA TRP A 195 -6.76 -8.08 -8.66
C TRP A 195 -6.84 -7.16 -9.88
N GLY A 196 -5.90 -7.30 -10.82
CA GLY A 196 -5.88 -6.52 -12.07
C GLY A 196 -7.13 -6.71 -12.94
N ASP A 197 -7.66 -7.93 -12.97
CA ASP A 197 -8.83 -8.31 -13.80
C ASP A 197 -10.16 -7.93 -13.14
N ILE A 198 -10.18 -7.68 -11.82
CA ILE A 198 -11.39 -7.32 -11.06
C ILE A 198 -11.53 -5.81 -10.91
N LEU A 199 -10.45 -5.11 -10.56
CA LEU A 199 -10.52 -3.70 -10.16
C LEU A 199 -10.94 -2.78 -11.32
N MET A 200 -10.45 -3.02 -12.54
CA MET A 200 -10.83 -2.19 -13.70
C MET A 200 -12.32 -2.31 -14.08
N PRO A 201 -12.90 -3.52 -14.20
CA PRO A 201 -14.33 -3.66 -14.42
C PRO A 201 -15.19 -3.02 -13.32
N LEU A 202 -14.81 -3.18 -12.05
CA LEU A 202 -15.52 -2.56 -10.93
C LEU A 202 -15.45 -1.03 -11.00
N LEU A 203 -14.26 -0.47 -11.28
CA LEU A 203 -14.08 0.96 -11.47
C LEU A 203 -14.97 1.46 -12.61
N LYS A 204 -14.96 0.81 -13.78
CA LYS A 204 -15.81 1.22 -14.92
C LYS A 204 -17.30 1.16 -14.58
N LYS A 205 -17.74 0.17 -13.81
CA LYS A 205 -19.13 -0.02 -13.39
C LYS A 205 -19.58 1.04 -12.38
N TYR A 206 -18.76 1.35 -11.39
CA TYR A 206 -19.14 2.18 -10.24
C TYR A 206 -18.51 3.57 -10.23
N LYS A 207 -17.77 3.99 -11.26
CA LYS A 207 -17.05 5.29 -11.31
C LYS A 207 -17.89 6.53 -10.96
N LEU A 208 -19.21 6.50 -11.19
CA LEU A 208 -20.11 7.62 -10.87
C LEU A 208 -20.63 7.60 -9.43
N ASN A 209 -20.45 6.47 -8.73
CA ASN A 209 -20.95 6.23 -7.37
C ASN A 209 -19.83 6.06 -6.34
N ILE A 210 -18.57 6.05 -6.79
CA ILE A 210 -17.40 5.98 -5.92
C ILE A 210 -17.03 7.40 -5.47
N THR A 211 -17.04 7.62 -4.16
CA THR A 211 -16.65 8.90 -3.54
C THR A 211 -15.20 8.84 -3.04
N TRP A 212 -14.81 7.71 -2.44
CA TRP A 212 -13.49 7.47 -1.88
C TRP A 212 -12.75 6.40 -2.67
N GLY A 213 -12.31 6.78 -3.87
CA GLY A 213 -11.59 5.99 -4.87
C GLY A 213 -11.12 4.59 -4.49
N ASP A 214 -9.97 4.50 -3.83
CA ASP A 214 -9.33 3.24 -3.43
C ASP A 214 -10.13 2.49 -2.37
N GLN A 215 -10.69 3.19 -1.38
CA GLN A 215 -11.45 2.59 -0.29
C GLN A 215 -12.75 1.95 -0.76
N ASP A 216 -13.55 2.67 -1.54
CA ASP A 216 -14.82 2.16 -2.06
C ASP A 216 -14.61 0.98 -3.01
N LEU A 217 -13.56 1.04 -3.84
CA LEU A 217 -13.26 -0.03 -4.78
C LEU A 217 -12.84 -1.33 -4.05
N LEU A 218 -12.01 -1.22 -3.01
CA LEU A 218 -11.67 -2.35 -2.15
C LEU A 218 -12.89 -2.88 -1.40
N ASN A 219 -13.74 -1.99 -0.87
CA ASN A 219 -14.98 -2.39 -0.18
C ASN A 219 -15.92 -3.17 -1.10
N ILE A 220 -16.11 -2.72 -2.36
CA ILE A 220 -16.93 -3.42 -3.34
C ILE A 220 -16.31 -4.79 -3.69
N MET A 221 -14.99 -4.87 -3.84
CA MET A 221 -14.30 -6.13 -4.12
C MET A 221 -14.49 -7.11 -2.95
N PHE A 222 -14.21 -6.70 -1.71
CA PHE A 222 -14.34 -7.58 -0.55
C PHE A 222 -15.78 -7.89 -0.16
N PHE A 223 -16.76 -7.07 -0.57
CA PHE A 223 -18.17 -7.43 -0.47
C PHE A 223 -18.49 -8.72 -1.25
N HIS A 224 -17.85 -8.91 -2.41
CA HIS A 224 -18.00 -10.11 -3.22
C HIS A 224 -17.02 -11.23 -2.86
N ASN A 225 -16.01 -10.95 -2.03
CA ASN A 225 -14.94 -11.86 -1.61
C ASN A 225 -14.62 -11.72 -0.11
N PRO A 226 -15.60 -11.96 0.78
CA PRO A 226 -15.42 -11.72 2.22
C PRO A 226 -14.38 -12.64 2.86
N GLU A 227 -14.16 -13.84 2.33
CA GLU A 227 -13.13 -14.78 2.77
C GLU A 227 -11.70 -14.25 2.59
N SER A 228 -11.55 -13.23 1.74
CA SER A 228 -10.27 -12.59 1.41
C SER A 228 -9.99 -11.35 2.27
N LEU A 229 -10.90 -11.00 3.18
CA LEU A 229 -10.80 -9.83 4.05
C LEU A 229 -10.53 -10.25 5.49
N PHE A 230 -9.36 -9.87 5.99
CA PHE A 230 -9.07 -9.90 7.41
C PHE A 230 -9.36 -8.52 8.01
N VAL A 231 -10.29 -8.45 8.97
CA VAL A 231 -10.69 -7.19 9.62
C VAL A 231 -9.90 -6.99 10.91
N PHE A 232 -9.13 -5.92 10.97
CA PHE A 232 -8.41 -5.53 12.19
C PHE A 232 -9.33 -4.81 13.19
N PRO A 233 -9.10 -4.97 14.51
CA PRO A 233 -9.74 -4.16 15.55
C PRO A 233 -9.49 -2.66 15.41
N CYS A 234 -10.34 -1.84 16.04
CA CYS A 234 -10.35 -0.38 15.86
C CYS A 234 -9.06 0.31 16.34
N GLN A 235 -8.31 -0.25 17.29
CA GLN A 235 -7.04 0.31 17.76
C GLN A 235 -5.93 0.31 16.68
N TRP A 236 -6.09 -0.46 15.60
CA TRP A 236 -5.18 -0.51 14.45
C TRP A 236 -5.46 0.56 13.38
N ASN A 237 -6.47 1.41 13.58
CA ASN A 237 -6.79 2.54 12.70
C ASN A 237 -7.58 3.59 13.48
N TYR A 238 -7.00 4.07 14.58
CA TYR A 238 -7.67 5.00 15.49
C TYR A 238 -7.72 6.41 14.89
N ARG A 239 -8.93 6.97 14.77
CA ARG A 239 -9.21 8.24 14.10
C ARG A 239 -9.84 9.24 15.05
N PRO A 240 -9.78 10.54 14.74
CA PRO A 240 -10.53 11.57 15.46
C PRO A 240 -12.01 11.24 15.60
N ASP A 241 -12.59 10.61 14.57
CA ASP A 241 -14.00 10.25 14.55
C ASP A 241 -14.38 9.28 15.69
N HIS A 242 -13.41 8.59 16.30
CA HIS A 242 -13.66 7.68 17.41
C HIS A 242 -13.89 8.37 18.77
N CYS A 243 -13.64 9.67 18.86
CA CYS A 243 -13.82 10.44 20.10
C CYS A 243 -14.74 11.65 19.97
N ILE A 244 -15.33 11.93 18.79
CA ILE A 244 -16.18 13.13 18.58
C ILE A 244 -17.46 13.09 19.40
N TYR A 245 -18.12 11.93 19.52
CA TYR A 245 -19.43 11.79 20.17
C TYR A 245 -19.37 10.87 21.40
N GLY A 246 -18.18 10.72 21.98
CA GLY A 246 -17.85 9.68 22.96
C GLY A 246 -16.97 8.60 22.34
N SER A 247 -16.34 7.80 23.20
CA SER A 247 -15.44 6.73 22.77
C SER A 247 -16.21 5.56 22.18
N ASN A 248 -15.96 5.27 20.91
CA ASN A 248 -16.59 4.16 20.19
C ASN A 248 -15.61 3.02 19.84
N CYS A 249 -14.43 3.03 20.45
CA CYS A 249 -13.40 2.01 20.32
C CYS A 249 -12.95 1.61 21.73
N ARG A 250 -13.66 0.64 22.33
CA ARG A 250 -13.45 0.23 23.72
C ARG A 250 -12.10 -0.46 23.91
N GLU A 251 -11.70 -1.21 22.92
CA GLU A 251 -10.42 -1.90 22.87
C GLU A 251 -9.25 -0.92 22.96
N ALA A 252 -9.39 0.30 22.43
CA ALA A 252 -8.37 1.34 22.58
C ALA A 252 -8.32 1.94 24.00
N GLU A 253 -9.39 1.85 24.78
CA GLU A 253 -9.39 2.25 26.20
C GLU A 253 -8.70 1.22 27.08
N GLU A 254 -8.86 -0.07 26.75
CA GLU A 254 -8.31 -1.18 27.52
C GLU A 254 -6.86 -1.51 27.13
N GLU A 255 -6.55 -1.53 25.84
CA GLU A 255 -5.26 -1.97 25.28
C GLU A 255 -4.41 -0.82 24.72
N GLY A 256 -4.99 0.39 24.61
CA GLY A 256 -4.34 1.53 24.00
C GLY A 256 -4.46 1.58 22.47
N VAL A 257 -3.91 2.64 21.88
CA VAL A 257 -3.93 2.89 20.43
C VAL A 257 -2.64 2.38 19.78
N PHE A 258 -2.76 1.50 18.78
CA PHE A 258 -1.59 0.95 18.08
C PHE A 258 -1.22 1.74 16.82
N ILE A 259 -2.23 2.25 16.08
CA ILE A 259 -2.00 3.11 14.92
C ILE A 259 -2.93 4.32 15.00
N LEU A 260 -2.33 5.51 15.07
CA LEU A 260 -3.03 6.78 15.03
C LEU A 260 -3.12 7.30 13.58
N HIS A 261 -4.34 7.55 13.10
CA HIS A 261 -4.60 7.98 11.73
C HIS A 261 -4.94 9.48 11.67
N GLY A 262 -4.14 10.25 10.93
CA GLY A 262 -4.28 11.71 10.79
C GLY A 262 -5.29 12.17 9.74
N ASN A 263 -6.50 11.59 9.68
CA ASN A 263 -7.47 11.98 8.65
C ASN A 263 -7.94 13.43 8.85
N ARG A 264 -8.43 14.04 7.75
CA ARG A 264 -8.92 15.44 7.73
C ARG A 264 -7.88 16.50 8.11
N GLY A 265 -6.59 16.15 8.14
CA GLY A 265 -5.51 17.09 8.45
C GLY A 265 -5.32 17.37 9.93
N VAL A 266 -5.83 16.50 10.81
CA VAL A 266 -5.87 16.69 12.26
C VAL A 266 -4.51 16.89 12.93
N TYR A 267 -3.41 16.50 12.28
CA TYR A 267 -2.06 16.77 12.78
C TYR A 267 -1.63 18.22 12.68
N HIS A 268 -2.35 19.03 11.90
CA HIS A 268 -1.99 20.41 11.57
C HIS A 268 -3.08 21.41 11.93
N ASP A 269 -4.12 20.98 12.64
CA ASP A 269 -5.17 21.85 13.16
C ASP A 269 -5.32 21.71 14.68
N ASP A 270 -6.14 22.59 15.26
CA ASP A 270 -6.37 22.63 16.71
C ASP A 270 -7.68 21.93 17.12
N LYS A 271 -8.31 21.17 16.22
CA LYS A 271 -9.60 20.52 16.51
C LYS A 271 -9.43 19.33 17.45
N GLN A 272 -8.29 18.65 17.39
CA GLN A 272 -7.97 17.51 18.25
C GLN A 272 -6.51 17.62 18.74
N PRO A 273 -6.28 18.40 19.80
CA PRO A 273 -4.93 18.69 20.29
C PRO A 273 -4.10 17.45 20.62
N ALA A 274 -4.73 16.37 21.08
CA ALA A 274 -4.06 15.11 21.39
C ALA A 274 -3.40 14.48 20.14
N PHE A 275 -4.07 14.48 18.99
CA PHE A 275 -3.52 13.94 17.74
C PHE A 275 -2.31 14.73 17.29
N ARG A 276 -2.42 16.06 17.35
CA ARG A 276 -1.33 16.98 17.02
C ARG A 276 -0.14 16.81 17.97
N ALA A 277 -0.38 16.73 19.28
CA ALA A 277 0.67 16.55 20.28
C ALA A 277 1.45 15.24 20.05
N MET A 278 0.75 14.13 19.76
CA MET A 278 1.40 12.86 19.44
C MET A 278 2.24 12.93 18.16
N TYR A 279 1.70 13.56 17.11
CA TYR A 279 2.43 13.77 15.87
C TYR A 279 3.69 14.63 16.08
N GLU A 280 3.58 15.75 16.80
CA GLU A 280 4.70 16.65 17.07
C GLU A 280 5.78 15.97 17.93
N ALA A 281 5.39 15.17 18.93
CA ALA A 281 6.30 14.38 19.74
C ALA A 281 7.11 13.41 18.85
N LEU A 282 6.44 12.59 18.04
CA LEU A 282 7.10 11.64 17.15
C LEU A 282 7.96 12.34 16.09
N ARG A 283 7.50 13.48 15.57
CA ARG A 283 8.27 14.28 14.60
C ARG A 283 9.59 14.77 15.21
N ASN A 284 9.57 15.20 16.47
CA ASN A 284 10.73 15.79 17.14
C ASN A 284 11.68 14.77 17.79
N VAL A 285 11.23 13.52 18.02
CA VAL A 285 12.09 12.45 18.53
C VAL A 285 13.24 12.19 17.56
N ARG A 286 14.44 11.97 18.13
CA ARG A 286 15.61 11.50 17.38
C ARG A 286 15.67 9.98 17.49
N PRO A 287 15.79 9.25 16.37
CA PRO A 287 16.16 7.84 16.40
C PRO A 287 17.52 7.68 17.07
N ALA A 288 17.56 7.10 18.27
CA ALA A 288 18.81 6.78 18.95
C ALA A 288 19.16 5.31 18.72
N SER A 289 20.47 4.99 18.70
CA SER A 289 21.00 3.65 18.44
C SER A 289 20.62 2.61 19.49
N ALA A 290 20.03 3.01 20.62
CA ALA A 290 19.41 2.12 21.58
C ALA A 290 18.44 2.92 22.46
N LEU A 291 17.15 2.93 22.12
CA LEU A 291 16.16 2.90 23.19
C LEU A 291 16.17 1.46 23.66
N SER A 292 16.85 1.19 24.79
CA SER A 292 16.67 -0.08 25.48
C SER A 292 15.18 -0.26 25.71
N GLN A 293 14.67 -1.48 25.46
CA GLN A 293 13.27 -1.84 25.66
C GLN A 293 12.75 -1.48 27.08
N SER A 294 13.66 -1.18 28.03
CA SER A 294 13.36 -0.65 29.36
C SER A 294 12.66 0.71 29.36
N ALA A 295 12.85 1.57 28.36
CA ALA A 295 12.25 2.91 28.35
C ALA A 295 10.75 2.92 27.98
N ILE A 296 10.26 1.84 27.36
CA ILE A 296 8.84 1.68 27.02
C ILE A 296 8.06 1.05 28.20
N GLN A 297 8.73 0.26 29.05
CA GLN A 297 8.11 -0.32 30.27
C GLN A 297 7.91 0.70 31.40
N GLU A 298 8.56 1.86 31.37
CA GLU A 298 8.38 2.91 32.38
C GLU A 298 7.13 3.78 32.16
N TRP A 299 6.41 3.61 31.04
CA TRP A 299 5.15 4.33 30.78
C TRP A 299 3.89 3.60 31.27
N ASP A 300 4.01 2.35 31.75
CA ASP A 300 2.91 1.57 32.34
C ASP A 300 2.66 1.91 33.83
N GLY A 301 3.06 3.10 34.29
CA GLY A 301 3.08 3.42 35.72
C GLY A 301 2.98 4.91 36.05
N VAL A 302 1.91 5.58 35.60
CA VAL A 302 1.31 6.77 36.26
C VAL A 302 -0.21 6.69 36.19
#